data_AF-A0AAP3DM49-F1
#
_entry.id   AF-A0AAP3DM49-F1
#
_cell.length_a   1.000
_cell.length_b   1.000
_cell.length_c   1.000
_cell.angle_alpha   90.00
_cell.angle_beta   90.00
_cell.angle_gamma   90.00
#
_symmetry.space_group_name_H-M   'P 1'
#
loop_
_entity.id
_entity.type
_entity.pdbx_description
1 polymer ?
#
loop_
_entity_poly.entity_id
_entity_poly.type
_entity_poly.pdbx_seq_one_letter_code
_entity_poly.pdbx_strand_id
1 'polypeptide(L)'
;MDAVGYSLAQNFIPYRWREESTFPIEEDYVRTVCYGSSVYCVSRTRVQIYDVITKTWRNGAPPPKSYFEGDEDVRFDIALYKDRIYWVGGTMDSYKGSFHLYDIKSNKWEQGQNDYIRDVVSCEVVGDKLYVISSEDRSLWYKKSFLVYDFLTSTW
;
A
#
# COMPACT_ATOMS: atom_id res chain seq x y z
N MET A 1 -25.03 -13.30 -9.76
CA MET A 1 -26.24 -14.02 -9.28
C MET A 1 -26.62 -13.36 -7.98
N ASP A 2 -27.63 -12.49 -8.02
CA ASP A 2 -27.60 -11.30 -7.16
C ASP A 2 -28.62 -11.44 -6.02
N ALA A 3 -28.12 -11.63 -4.80
CA ALA A 3 -28.96 -11.76 -3.61
C ALA A 3 -29.46 -10.38 -3.15
N VAL A 4 -30.67 -9.99 -3.58
CA VAL A 4 -31.30 -8.72 -3.18
C VAL A 4 -32.18 -8.93 -1.95
N GLY A 5 -31.65 -8.58 -0.77
CA GLY A 5 -32.46 -8.45 0.44
C GLY A 5 -33.23 -7.13 0.46
N TYR A 6 -34.55 -7.18 0.65
CA TYR A 6 -35.41 -6.00 0.75
C TYR A 6 -35.67 -5.61 2.21
N SER A 7 -35.57 -4.32 2.52
CA SER A 7 -36.13 -3.73 3.75
C SER A 7 -36.71 -2.35 3.46
N LEU A 8 -37.72 -1.94 4.23
CA LEU A 8 -38.55 -0.77 3.94
C LEU A 8 -37.98 0.52 4.57
N ALA A 9 -37.06 1.17 3.86
CA ALA A 9 -36.57 2.51 4.21
C ALA A 9 -36.45 3.39 2.94
N GLN A 10 -37.27 4.43 2.84
CA GLN A 10 -37.50 5.21 1.61
C GLN A 10 -36.35 6.13 1.14
N ASN A 11 -35.13 5.96 1.65
CA ASN A 11 -33.92 6.65 1.15
C ASN A 11 -32.71 5.70 0.96
N PHE A 12 -32.95 4.39 0.81
CA PHE A 12 -31.90 3.46 0.38
C PHE A 12 -31.56 3.68 -1.09
N ILE A 13 -30.38 4.23 -1.36
CA ILE A 13 -29.62 3.85 -2.56
C ILE A 13 -29.29 2.36 -2.36
N PRO A 14 -29.77 1.43 -3.21
CA PRO A 14 -29.52 0.01 -2.99
C PRO A 14 -28.01 -0.25 -3.15
N TYR A 15 -27.42 -0.95 -2.18
CA TYR A 15 -26.02 -1.38 -2.18
C TYR A 15 -25.75 -2.34 -3.36
N ARG A 16 -25.50 -1.78 -4.53
CA ARG A 16 -25.18 -2.51 -5.76
C ARG A 16 -23.70 -2.36 -6.04
N TRP A 17 -22.99 -3.47 -6.07
CA TRP A 17 -21.65 -3.51 -6.66
C TRP A 17 -21.74 -3.13 -8.13
N ARG A 18 -20.83 -2.26 -8.57
CA ARG A 18 -20.69 -1.83 -9.96
C ARG A 18 -19.23 -1.90 -10.36
N GLU A 19 -18.98 -2.43 -11.55
CA GLU A 19 -17.69 -2.29 -12.21
C GLU A 19 -17.60 -0.89 -12.85
N GLU A 20 -16.61 -0.10 -12.43
CA GLU A 20 -16.36 1.26 -12.98
C GLU A 20 -15.29 1.23 -14.09
N SER A 21 -14.36 0.27 -14.04
CA SER A 21 -13.29 0.06 -15.03
C SER A 21 -12.60 -1.28 -14.74
N THR A 22 -12.13 -1.97 -15.78
CA THR A 22 -11.21 -3.10 -15.62
C THR A 22 -9.82 -2.61 -15.21
N PHE A 23 -9.08 -3.46 -14.48
CA PHE A 23 -7.69 -3.20 -14.12
C PHE A 23 -6.80 -3.41 -15.38
N PRO A 24 -6.00 -2.43 -15.84
CA PRO A 24 -5.46 -2.48 -17.21
C PRO A 24 -4.21 -3.36 -17.35
N ILE A 25 -3.53 -3.69 -16.24
CA ILE A 25 -2.52 -4.74 -16.17
C ILE A 25 -2.77 -5.54 -14.89
N GLU A 26 -3.09 -6.82 -15.01
CA GLU A 26 -3.30 -7.70 -13.86
C GLU A 26 -2.02 -7.81 -13.01
N GLU A 27 -2.14 -7.58 -11.70
CA GLU A 27 -1.06 -7.67 -10.71
C GLU A 27 -1.64 -8.24 -9.41
N ASP A 28 -0.82 -8.96 -8.65
CA ASP A 28 -1.18 -9.50 -7.33
C ASP A 28 -0.63 -8.63 -6.19
N TYR A 29 -0.99 -9.00 -4.95
CA TYR A 29 -0.59 -8.34 -3.71
C TYR A 29 -0.80 -6.81 -3.67
N VAL A 30 -1.73 -6.29 -4.48
CA VAL A 30 -2.01 -4.86 -4.59
C VAL A 30 -2.42 -4.28 -3.22
N ARG A 31 -1.92 -3.07 -2.94
CA ARG A 31 -2.38 -2.17 -1.88
C ARG A 31 -2.92 -0.89 -2.50
N THR A 32 -3.85 -0.22 -1.83
CA THR A 32 -4.52 0.96 -2.36
C THR A 32 -4.59 2.10 -1.36
N VAL A 33 -4.27 3.32 -1.82
CA VAL A 33 -4.53 4.57 -1.08
C VAL A 33 -5.17 5.62 -1.98
N CYS A 34 -5.96 6.52 -1.41
CA CYS A 34 -6.68 7.56 -2.14
C CYS A 34 -6.05 8.93 -1.88
N TYR A 35 -5.60 9.62 -2.93
CA TYR A 35 -5.09 11.00 -2.86
C TYR A 35 -5.86 11.86 -3.87
N GLY A 36 -6.67 12.79 -3.37
CA GLY A 36 -7.57 13.60 -4.20
C GLY A 36 -8.56 12.72 -4.98
N SER A 37 -8.61 12.87 -6.30
CA SER A 37 -9.39 12.03 -7.22
C SER A 37 -8.71 10.71 -7.61
N SER A 38 -7.44 10.51 -7.23
CA SER A 38 -6.64 9.37 -7.67
C SER A 38 -6.61 8.24 -6.63
N VAL A 39 -7.00 7.03 -7.04
CA VAL A 39 -6.70 5.78 -6.32
C VAL A 39 -5.36 5.27 -6.83
N TYR A 40 -4.39 5.15 -5.93
CA TYR A 40 -3.05 4.62 -6.19
C TYR A 40 -3.01 3.14 -5.84
N CYS A 41 -2.96 2.28 -6.85
CA CYS A 41 -2.86 0.83 -6.72
C CYS A 41 -1.39 0.41 -6.88
N VAL A 42 -0.75 0.07 -5.76
CA VAL A 42 0.68 -0.29 -5.69
C VAL A 42 0.80 -1.81 -5.58
N SER A 43 1.51 -2.44 -6.51
CA SER A 43 1.83 -3.87 -6.51
C SER A 43 3.31 -4.10 -6.26
N ARG A 44 3.74 -5.38 -6.31
CA ARG A 44 5.15 -5.79 -6.26
C ARG A 44 6.00 -5.21 -7.40
N THR A 45 5.40 -4.78 -8.51
CA THR A 45 6.13 -4.31 -9.71
C THR A 45 5.63 -3.00 -10.33
N ARG A 46 4.46 -2.47 -9.92
CA ARG A 46 3.82 -1.28 -10.54
C ARG A 46 3.20 -0.33 -9.53
N VAL A 47 3.03 0.90 -10.00
CA VAL A 47 2.04 1.85 -9.47
C VAL A 47 1.04 2.12 -10.59
N GLN A 48 -0.18 1.62 -10.48
CA GLN A 48 -1.28 1.87 -11.41
C GLN A 48 -2.27 2.83 -10.75
N ILE A 49 -2.65 3.90 -11.44
CA ILE A 49 -3.35 5.04 -10.83
C ILE A 49 -4.64 5.30 -11.59
N TYR A 50 -5.78 5.16 -10.91
CA TYR A 50 -7.11 5.41 -11.46
C TYR A 50 -7.63 6.76 -10.99
N ASP A 51 -8.02 7.64 -11.91
CA ASP A 51 -8.74 8.86 -11.55
C ASP A 51 -10.26 8.60 -11.59
N VAL A 52 -10.93 8.82 -10.45
CA VAL A 52 -12.36 8.50 -10.28
C VAL A 52 -13.29 9.50 -10.97
N ILE A 53 -12.79 10.65 -11.43
CA ILE A 53 -13.55 11.70 -12.11
C ILE A 53 -13.47 11.51 -13.61
N THR A 54 -12.27 11.33 -14.18
CA THR A 54 -12.10 11.08 -15.63
C THR A 54 -12.34 9.62 -16.01
N LYS A 55 -12.37 8.70 -15.04
CA LYS A 55 -12.52 7.24 -15.21
C LYS A 55 -11.38 6.59 -16.01
N THR A 56 -10.19 7.19 -15.97
CA THR A 56 -9.01 6.74 -16.73
C THR A 56 -7.88 6.25 -15.83
N TRP A 57 -7.15 5.25 -16.32
CA TRP A 57 -5.91 4.77 -15.71
C TRP A 57 -4.67 5.47 -16.28
N ARG A 58 -3.62 5.58 -15.46
CA ARG A 58 -2.25 5.92 -15.85
C ARG A 58 -1.24 5.15 -15.00
N ASN A 59 -0.02 4.93 -15.51
CA ASN A 59 1.07 4.37 -14.72
C ASN A 59 1.82 5.48 -13.96
N GLY A 60 2.21 5.20 -12.72
CA GLY A 60 3.27 5.90 -12.01
C GLY A 60 4.65 5.28 -12.29
N ALA A 61 5.70 5.82 -11.69
CA ALA A 61 7.00 5.17 -11.66
C ALA A 61 6.91 3.82 -10.91
N PRO A 62 7.48 2.73 -11.46
CA PRO A 62 7.46 1.43 -10.79
C PRO A 62 8.20 1.50 -9.45
N PRO A 63 7.82 0.67 -8.45
CA PRO A 63 8.58 0.49 -7.23
C PRO A 63 10.05 0.12 -7.52
N PRO A 64 10.96 0.35 -6.55
CA PRO A 64 12.28 -0.27 -6.58
C PRO A 64 12.17 -1.78 -6.78
N LYS A 65 13.11 -2.39 -7.50
CA LYS A 65 13.05 -3.83 -7.79
C LYS A 65 13.32 -4.67 -6.55
N SER A 66 12.34 -5.47 -6.17
CA SER A 66 12.51 -6.60 -5.25
C SER A 66 13.37 -7.69 -5.88
N TYR A 67 14.60 -7.87 -5.39
CA TYR A 67 15.52 -8.90 -5.89
C TYR A 67 15.31 -10.26 -5.22
N PHE A 68 14.27 -10.98 -5.65
CA PHE A 68 14.17 -12.44 -5.47
C PHE A 68 13.72 -13.09 -6.77
N GLU A 69 14.59 -13.91 -7.36
CA GLU A 69 14.21 -14.87 -8.40
C GLU A 69 13.60 -16.09 -7.69
N GLY A 70 12.26 -16.19 -7.76
CA GLY A 70 11.46 -17.09 -6.95
C GLY A 70 10.45 -16.30 -6.11
N ASP A 71 9.17 -16.37 -6.51
CA ASP A 71 8.04 -15.86 -5.74
C ASP A 71 7.98 -16.50 -4.34
N GLU A 72 7.45 -15.76 -3.35
CA GLU A 72 6.09 -16.00 -2.82
C GLU A 72 5.78 -15.21 -1.53
N ASP A 73 6.78 -14.58 -0.89
CA ASP A 73 6.68 -13.94 0.45
C ASP A 73 6.98 -12.42 0.49
N VAL A 74 6.59 -11.64 -0.52
CA VAL A 74 6.73 -10.16 -0.47
C VAL A 74 5.55 -9.53 0.27
N ARG A 75 5.54 -9.61 1.61
CA ARG A 75 4.51 -8.97 2.44
C ARG A 75 4.92 -7.54 2.79
N PHE A 76 4.26 -6.60 2.14
CA PHE A 76 4.35 -5.18 2.41
C PHE A 76 2.95 -4.64 2.74
N ASP A 77 2.91 -3.45 3.31
CA ASP A 77 1.73 -2.60 3.32
C ASP A 77 2.12 -1.18 2.90
N ILE A 78 1.12 -0.33 2.62
CA ILE A 78 1.35 1.08 2.29
C ILE A 78 0.44 1.98 3.09
N ALA A 79 0.91 3.18 3.42
CA ALA A 79 0.07 4.25 3.97
C ALA A 79 0.35 5.60 3.32
N LEU A 80 -0.67 6.45 3.23
CA LEU A 80 -0.56 7.81 2.71
C LEU A 80 -0.33 8.79 3.86
N TYR A 81 0.68 9.63 3.76
CA TYR A 81 0.85 10.78 4.63
C TYR A 81 1.26 12.01 3.83
N LYS A 82 0.44 13.07 3.92
CA LYS A 82 0.55 14.31 3.12
C LYS A 82 0.63 13.96 1.62
N ASP A 83 1.70 14.33 0.92
CA ASP A 83 1.87 14.11 -0.52
C ASP A 83 2.68 12.83 -0.87
N ARG A 84 2.87 11.93 0.10
CA ARG A 84 3.81 10.79 0.00
C ARG A 84 3.15 9.48 0.41
N ILE A 85 3.32 8.44 -0.41
CA ILE A 85 2.88 7.07 -0.12
C ILE A 85 4.09 6.32 0.44
N TYR A 86 4.01 5.87 1.68
CA TYR A 86 5.05 5.13 2.36
C TYR A 86 4.82 3.64 2.17
N TRP A 87 5.78 2.96 1.54
CA TRP A 87 5.86 1.50 1.43
C TRP A 87 6.62 0.96 2.63
N VAL A 88 6.05 -0.05 3.29
CA VAL A 88 6.62 -0.64 4.51
C VAL A 88 6.65 -2.16 4.39
N GLY A 89 7.81 -2.77 4.57
CA GLY A 89 7.98 -4.23 4.46
C GLY A 89 8.33 -4.70 3.05
N GLY A 90 8.20 -6.01 2.82
CA GLY A 90 8.75 -6.70 1.66
C GLY A 90 10.28 -6.77 1.72
N THR A 91 10.86 -7.94 1.46
CA THR A 91 12.32 -8.09 1.39
C THR A 91 12.78 -7.75 -0.02
N MET A 92 13.58 -6.69 -0.21
CA MET A 92 14.12 -6.33 -1.53
C MET A 92 15.63 -6.53 -1.68
N ASP A 93 16.36 -6.68 -0.58
CA ASP A 93 17.79 -7.05 -0.54
C ASP A 93 18.10 -7.81 0.77
N SER A 94 18.92 -8.87 0.70
CA SER A 94 19.66 -9.52 1.80
C SER A 94 19.03 -9.55 3.21
N TYR A 95 17.75 -9.92 3.31
CA TYR A 95 16.98 -9.94 4.57
C TYR A 95 16.90 -8.59 5.30
N LYS A 96 16.93 -7.49 4.54
CA LYS A 96 16.48 -6.16 4.99
C LYS A 96 15.09 -5.93 4.40
N GLY A 97 14.12 -5.68 5.27
CA GLY A 97 12.80 -5.24 4.85
C GLY A 97 12.89 -3.83 4.26
N SER A 98 11.91 -3.45 3.46
CA SER A 98 12.01 -2.23 2.69
C SER A 98 11.23 -1.08 3.34
N PHE A 99 11.81 0.12 3.27
CA PHE A 99 11.09 1.36 3.54
C PHE A 99 11.39 2.35 2.43
N HIS A 100 10.39 2.65 1.65
CA HIS A 100 10.47 3.59 0.54
C HIS A 100 9.29 4.53 0.61
N LEU A 101 9.45 5.71 0.03
CA LEU A 101 8.37 6.66 -0.09
C LEU A 101 8.25 7.10 -1.55
N TYR A 102 7.02 7.08 -2.05
CA TYR A 102 6.67 7.55 -3.38
C TYR A 102 6.13 8.97 -3.26
N ASP A 103 6.86 9.91 -3.84
CA ASP A 103 6.49 11.32 -3.89
C ASP A 103 5.52 11.55 -5.06
N ILE A 104 4.26 11.85 -4.73
CA ILE A 104 3.16 11.93 -5.70
C ILE A 104 3.38 13.06 -6.72
N LYS A 105 4.02 14.15 -6.30
CA LYS A 105 4.23 15.35 -7.12
C LYS A 105 5.33 15.16 -8.16
N SER A 106 6.44 14.52 -7.76
CA SER A 106 7.57 14.26 -8.65
C SER A 106 7.51 12.92 -9.39
N ASN A 107 6.57 12.02 -9.02
CA ASN A 107 6.41 10.67 -9.55
C ASN A 107 7.69 9.83 -9.41
N LYS A 108 8.26 9.80 -8.20
CA LYS A 108 9.53 9.13 -7.89
C LYS A 108 9.48 8.38 -6.56
N TRP A 109 10.29 7.34 -6.46
CA TRP A 109 10.58 6.64 -5.21
C TRP A 109 11.89 7.14 -4.61
N GLU A 110 11.86 7.44 -3.32
CA GLU A 110 13.03 7.68 -2.46
C GLU A 110 13.19 6.50 -1.48
N GLN A 111 14.43 6.21 -1.04
CA GLN A 111 14.68 5.21 0.00
C GLN A 111 14.72 5.88 1.36
N GLY A 112 13.92 5.38 2.30
CA GLY A 112 13.97 5.81 3.70
C GLY A 112 14.97 4.98 4.50
N GLN A 113 15.36 5.49 5.67
CA GLN A 113 16.11 4.71 6.65
C GLN A 113 15.22 3.61 7.24
N ASN A 114 15.74 2.38 7.32
CA ASN A 114 15.06 1.27 8.00
C ASN A 114 16.06 0.36 8.71
N ASP A 115 16.07 0.47 10.03
CA ASP A 115 16.93 -0.34 10.89
C ASP A 115 16.23 -1.62 11.40
N TYR A 116 14.88 -1.64 11.39
CA TYR A 116 14.07 -2.58 12.19
C TYR A 116 13.16 -3.52 11.37
N ILE A 117 12.45 -3.02 10.36
CA ILE A 117 11.41 -3.79 9.66
C ILE A 117 12.02 -4.84 8.75
N ARG A 118 11.49 -6.07 8.82
CA ARG A 118 11.76 -7.17 7.88
C ARG A 118 10.52 -7.59 7.09
N ASP A 119 9.47 -7.99 7.80
CA ASP A 119 8.20 -8.47 7.23
C ASP A 119 7.02 -7.71 7.86
N VAL A 120 6.01 -7.31 7.08
CA VAL A 120 4.90 -6.44 7.54
C VAL A 120 3.54 -7.10 7.38
N VAL A 121 2.73 -6.97 8.42
CA VAL A 121 1.31 -7.36 8.43
C VAL A 121 0.44 -6.23 7.93
N SER A 122 0.61 -5.03 8.52
CA SER A 122 -0.07 -3.81 8.11
C SER A 122 0.60 -2.57 8.72
N CYS A 123 0.36 -1.39 8.13
CA CYS A 123 0.72 -0.10 8.69
C CYS A 123 -0.39 0.95 8.54
N GLU A 124 -0.54 1.84 9.53
CA GLU A 124 -1.57 2.88 9.54
C GLU A 124 -1.04 4.22 10.09
N VAL A 125 -1.58 5.33 9.60
CA VAL A 125 -1.17 6.70 9.97
C VAL A 125 -2.14 7.30 10.98
N VAL A 126 -1.62 7.69 12.15
CA VAL A 126 -2.40 8.35 13.20
C VAL A 126 -1.66 9.62 13.66
N GLY A 127 -2.15 10.78 13.21
CA GLY A 127 -1.46 12.06 13.36
C GLY A 127 -0.19 12.11 12.51
N ASP A 128 0.89 12.69 13.03
CA ASP A 128 2.20 12.70 12.37
C ASP A 128 3.05 11.44 12.69
N LYS A 129 2.41 10.27 12.88
CA LYS A 129 3.06 8.98 13.15
C LYS A 129 2.49 7.84 12.30
N LEU A 130 3.37 6.95 11.86
CA LEU A 130 3.08 5.71 11.13
C LEU A 130 3.33 4.51 12.05
N TYR A 131 2.25 3.80 12.40
CA TYR A 131 2.29 2.62 13.26
C TYR A 131 2.35 1.37 12.39
N VAL A 132 3.28 0.46 12.68
CA VAL A 132 3.57 -0.71 11.86
C VAL A 132 3.52 -1.98 12.71
N ILE A 133 2.72 -2.96 12.27
CA ILE A 133 2.71 -4.31 12.83
C ILE A 133 3.63 -5.18 11.95
N SER A 134 4.75 -5.60 12.51
CA SER A 134 5.89 -6.22 11.82
C SER A 134 6.36 -7.49 12.54
N SER A 135 7.25 -8.26 11.92
CA SER A 135 8.20 -9.11 12.65
C SER A 135 9.65 -8.66 12.43
N GLU A 136 10.46 -8.81 13.47
CA GLU A 136 11.93 -8.63 13.45
C GLU A 136 12.67 -9.69 12.61
N ASP A 137 12.09 -10.89 12.46
CA ASP A 137 12.56 -11.94 11.56
C ASP A 137 11.61 -12.11 10.37
N ARG A 138 11.90 -13.05 9.45
CA ARG A 138 11.02 -13.42 8.31
C ARG A 138 9.72 -14.15 8.75
N SER A 139 9.23 -13.99 9.99
CA SER A 139 7.98 -14.63 10.39
C SER A 139 7.30 -14.12 11.68
N LEU A 140 5.98 -14.03 11.57
CA LEU A 140 5.04 -13.48 12.54
C LEU A 140 4.74 -14.38 13.76
N TRP A 141 5.19 -15.64 13.77
CA TRP A 141 5.03 -16.53 14.93
C TRP A 141 6.01 -16.18 16.06
N TYR A 142 7.24 -15.79 15.70
CA TYR A 142 8.43 -16.09 16.51
C TYR A 142 9.11 -14.81 17.04
N LYS A 143 8.97 -13.67 16.36
CA LYS A 143 9.08 -12.32 16.97
C LYS A 143 8.00 -11.40 16.39
N LYS A 144 7.33 -10.61 17.24
CA LYS A 144 6.30 -9.64 16.83
C LYS A 144 6.69 -8.25 17.33
N SER A 145 6.59 -7.28 16.46
CA SER A 145 7.13 -5.93 16.67
C SER A 145 6.08 -4.89 16.34
N PHE A 146 5.91 -3.91 17.23
CA PHE A 146 5.03 -2.75 17.03
C PHE A 146 5.91 -1.51 16.96
N LEU A 147 6.10 -0.99 15.75
CA LEU A 147 7.10 0.04 15.44
C LEU A 147 6.38 1.34 15.06
N VAL A 148 6.99 2.51 15.34
CA VAL A 148 6.30 3.80 15.23
C VAL A 148 7.21 4.86 14.61
N TYR A 149 7.17 5.00 13.27
CA TYR A 149 7.90 6.05 12.59
C TYR A 149 7.25 7.42 12.83
N ASP A 150 8.04 8.39 13.28
CA ASP A 150 7.64 9.78 13.45
C ASP A 150 7.99 10.58 12.19
N PHE A 151 6.98 11.16 11.55
CA PHE A 151 7.17 11.91 10.31
C PHE A 151 7.78 13.31 10.49
N LEU A 152 7.87 13.82 11.73
CA LEU A 152 8.45 15.12 12.04
C LEU A 152 9.96 15.01 12.27
N THR A 153 10.41 13.96 12.95
CA THR A 153 11.85 13.66 13.15
C THR A 153 12.44 12.76 12.06
N SER A 154 11.59 12.06 11.28
CA SER A 154 11.99 11.05 10.29
C SER A 154 12.75 9.86 10.89
N THR A 155 12.32 9.40 12.08
CA THR A 155 12.93 8.30 12.83
C THR A 155 11.90 7.23 13.21
N TRP A 156 12.36 5.98 13.31
CA TRP A 156 11.63 4.86 13.93
C TRP A 156 11.61 4.91 15.47
#